data_AF-A0A251XXY2-F1
#
_entry.id   AF-A0A251XXY2-F1
#
_cell.length_a   1.000
_cell.length_b   1.000
_cell.length_c   1.000
_cell.angle_alpha   90.00
_cell.angle_beta   90.00
_cell.angle_gamma   90.00
#
_symmetry.space_group_name_H-M   'P 1'
#
loop_
_entity.id
_entity.type
_entity.pdbx_description
1 polymer ?
#
loop_
_entity_poly.entity_id
_entity_poly.type
_entity_poly.pdbx_seq_one_letter_code
_entity_poly.pdbx_strand_id
1 'polypeptide(L)'
;MWGGAEAVVEVLDRLLAAGTGGRPLGTAYADAFVRALEASGIDLGMTRVRLRIIDAHPELRGLASPRLGAGSHVLAGFVASGRPELRGTVEAAVLADALGASTYAALRWWATSSDDPRPDAAIRRAVDALALAGGSDGTRADR
;
A
#
# COMPACT_ATOMS: atom_id res chain seq x y z
N MET A 1 -14.20 5.53 -16.58
CA MET A 1 -13.23 6.64 -16.56
C MET A 1 -12.81 6.83 -15.10
N TRP A 2 -11.71 6.17 -14.70
CA TRP A 2 -11.20 6.14 -13.33
C TRP A 2 -10.19 7.29 -13.10
N GLY A 3 -10.48 8.46 -13.69
CA GLY A 3 -9.51 9.54 -13.84
C GLY A 3 -8.91 9.94 -12.49
N GLY A 4 -7.64 9.57 -12.29
CA GLY A 4 -6.85 9.93 -11.13
C GLY A 4 -6.09 8.78 -10.49
N ALA A 5 -6.58 7.53 -10.59
CA ALA A 5 -5.82 6.38 -10.03
C ALA A 5 -4.53 6.12 -10.81
N GLU A 6 -4.56 6.28 -12.13
CA GLU A 6 -3.39 6.17 -12.99
C GLU A 6 -2.32 7.21 -12.60
N ALA A 7 -2.74 8.44 -12.29
CA ALA A 7 -1.82 9.49 -11.83
C ALA A 7 -1.21 9.17 -10.46
N VAL A 8 -1.98 8.58 -9.53
CA VAL A 8 -1.44 8.09 -8.25
C VAL A 8 -0.39 7.00 -8.49
N VAL A 9 -0.69 6.03 -9.35
CA VAL A 9 0.22 4.92 -9.69
C VAL A 9 1.50 5.45 -10.33
N GLU A 10 1.42 6.36 -11.30
CA GLU A 10 2.59 6.96 -11.95
C GLU A 10 3.48 7.75 -10.97
N VAL A 11 2.89 8.50 -10.04
CA VAL A 11 3.66 9.19 -9.00
C VAL A 11 4.27 8.20 -8.03
N LEU A 12 3.51 7.19 -7.62
CA LEU A 12 3.97 6.16 -6.70
C LEU A 12 5.14 5.39 -7.29
N ASP A 13 5.05 4.93 -8.55
CA ASP A 13 6.12 4.20 -9.22
C ASP A 13 7.41 5.01 -9.26
N ARG A 14 7.34 6.31 -9.54
CA ARG A 14 8.51 7.21 -9.49
C ARG A 14 9.09 7.33 -8.09
N LEU A 15 8.25 7.45 -7.06
CA LEU A 15 8.69 7.55 -5.67
C LEU A 15 9.32 6.25 -5.17
N LEU A 16 8.78 5.10 -5.57
CA LEU A 16 9.29 3.78 -5.21
C LEU A 16 10.58 3.44 -5.98
N ALA A 17 10.72 3.88 -7.23
CA ALA A 17 11.95 3.70 -8.01
C ALA A 17 13.15 4.43 -7.39
N ALA A 18 12.93 5.49 -6.60
CA ALA A 18 13.99 6.15 -5.82
C ALA A 18 14.51 5.30 -4.64
N GLY A 19 13.82 4.19 -4.32
CA GLY A 19 14.17 3.28 -3.24
C GLY A 19 13.79 3.81 -1.85
N THR A 20 14.24 3.12 -0.80
CA THR A 20 13.88 3.46 0.59
C THR A 20 14.64 4.67 1.14
N GLY A 21 15.79 5.00 0.56
CA GLY A 21 16.72 6.02 1.09
C GLY A 21 17.28 5.65 2.47
N GLY A 22 17.44 4.35 2.76
CA GLY A 22 17.94 3.85 4.06
C GLY A 22 16.91 3.85 5.19
N ARG A 23 15.66 4.24 4.92
CA ARG A 23 14.57 4.21 5.89
C ARG A 23 13.96 2.80 6.01
N PRO A 24 13.29 2.46 7.12
CA PRO A 24 12.55 1.22 7.25
C PRO A 24 11.55 1.03 6.09
N LEU A 25 11.50 -0.18 5.52
CA LEU A 25 10.74 -0.48 4.30
C LEU A 25 9.27 -0.03 4.38
N GLY A 26 8.58 -0.40 5.46
CA GLY A 26 7.17 -0.05 5.67
C GLY A 26 6.95 1.47 5.75
N THR A 27 7.77 2.17 6.53
CA THR A 27 7.71 3.63 6.65
C THR A 27 7.96 4.31 5.31
N ALA A 28 9.00 3.89 4.58
CA ALA A 28 9.32 4.45 3.27
C ALA A 28 8.19 4.25 2.26
N TYR A 29 7.54 3.07 2.28
CA TYR A 29 6.42 2.76 1.42
C TYR A 29 5.17 3.58 1.76
N ALA A 30 4.77 3.62 3.03
CA ALA A 30 3.59 4.36 3.47
C ALA A 30 3.72 5.86 3.16
N ASP A 31 4.91 6.43 3.39
CA ASP A 31 5.19 7.82 3.01
C ASP A 31 5.14 8.05 1.51
N ALA A 32 5.69 7.14 0.71
CA ALA A 32 5.62 7.23 -0.75
C ALA A 32 4.16 7.21 -1.24
N PHE A 33 3.33 6.33 -0.66
CA PHE A 33 1.91 6.24 -1.01
C PHE A 33 1.14 7.50 -0.64
N VAL A 34 1.31 8.02 0.58
CA VAL A 34 0.65 9.26 1.02
C VAL A 34 1.08 10.44 0.15
N ARG A 35 2.37 10.57 -0.16
CA ARG A 35 2.89 11.61 -1.07
C ARG A 35 2.33 11.47 -2.48
N ALA A 36 2.12 10.24 -2.97
CA ALA A 36 1.51 10.01 -4.27
C ALA A 36 0.06 10.50 -4.32
N LEU A 37 -0.73 10.25 -3.26
CA LEU A 37 -2.09 10.79 -3.16
C LEU A 37 -2.09 12.32 -3.18
N GLU A 38 -1.19 12.97 -2.44
CA GLU A 38 -1.08 14.43 -2.39
C GLU A 38 -0.68 15.03 -3.74
N ALA A 39 0.38 14.49 -4.35
CA ALA A 39 0.95 15.04 -5.58
C ALA A 39 0.12 14.73 -6.84
N SER A 40 -0.73 13.69 -6.80
CA SER A 40 -1.61 13.34 -7.92
C SER A 40 -2.80 14.29 -8.11
N GLY A 41 -3.10 15.13 -7.11
CA GLY A 41 -4.27 16.02 -7.13
C GLY A 41 -5.61 15.27 -7.16
N ILE A 42 -5.63 14.00 -6.73
CA ILE A 42 -6.84 13.19 -6.73
C ILE A 42 -7.90 13.77 -5.77
N ASP A 43 -9.16 13.80 -6.23
CA ASP A 43 -10.28 14.15 -5.37
C ASP A 43 -10.55 13.00 -4.38
N LEU A 44 -10.10 13.18 -3.13
CA LEU A 44 -10.28 12.20 -2.07
C LEU A 44 -11.75 12.03 -1.67
N GLY A 45 -12.58 13.08 -1.74
CA GLY A 45 -14.01 12.98 -1.45
C GLY A 45 -14.73 12.07 -2.45
N MET A 46 -14.48 12.31 -3.74
CA MET A 46 -14.99 11.45 -4.81
C MET A 46 -14.41 10.03 -4.74
N THR A 47 -13.13 9.89 -4.42
CA THR A 47 -12.48 8.58 -4.23
C THR A 47 -13.15 7.80 -3.11
N ARG A 48 -13.49 8.46 -2.00
CA ARG A 48 -14.21 7.85 -0.87
C ARG A 48 -15.58 7.32 -1.30
N VAL A 49 -16.34 8.13 -2.04
CA VAL A 49 -17.65 7.72 -2.58
C VAL A 49 -17.53 6.50 -3.47
N ARG A 50 -16.55 6.50 -4.40
CA ARG A 50 -16.30 5.36 -5.29
C ARG A 50 -15.94 4.09 -4.53
N LEU A 51 -15.08 4.18 -3.53
CA LEU A 51 -14.69 3.04 -2.68
C LEU A 51 -15.89 2.48 -1.89
N ARG A 52 -16.79 3.33 -1.39
CA ARG A 52 -18.03 2.89 -0.74
C ARG A 52 -18.94 2.14 -1.72
N ILE A 53 -19.08 2.62 -2.96
CA ILE A 53 -19.85 1.94 -4.00
C ILE A 53 -19.25 0.57 -4.29
N ILE A 54 -17.93 0.46 -4.45
CA ILE A 54 -17.22 -0.81 -4.70
C ILE A 54 -17.37 -1.77 -3.52
N ASP A 55 -17.32 -1.26 -2.29
CA ASP A 55 -17.52 -2.11 -1.11
C ASP A 55 -18.96 -2.65 -1.04
N ALA A 56 -19.96 -1.84 -1.42
CA ALA A 56 -21.37 -2.24 -1.48
C ALA A 56 -21.71 -3.24 -2.61
N HIS A 57 -20.87 -3.32 -3.65
CA HIS A 57 -21.11 -4.12 -4.87
C HIS A 57 -19.94 -5.10 -5.09
N PRO A 58 -19.98 -6.31 -4.50
CA PRO A 58 -18.88 -7.28 -4.51
C PRO A 58 -18.33 -7.60 -5.90
N GLU A 59 -19.18 -7.60 -6.93
CA GLU A 59 -18.85 -7.78 -8.34
C GLU A 59 -17.86 -6.73 -8.88
N LEU A 60 -17.78 -5.55 -8.26
CA LEU A 60 -16.85 -4.49 -8.65
C LEU A 60 -15.47 -4.61 -7.98
N ARG A 61 -15.34 -5.42 -6.92
CA ARG A 61 -14.10 -5.51 -6.12
C ARG A 61 -12.93 -6.07 -6.94
N GLY A 62 -13.17 -7.11 -7.73
CA GLY A 62 -12.16 -7.73 -8.58
C GLY A 62 -11.60 -6.79 -9.67
N LEU A 63 -12.38 -5.79 -10.09
CA LEU A 63 -11.99 -4.82 -11.11
C LEU A 63 -11.23 -3.60 -10.53
N ALA A 64 -11.35 -3.36 -9.22
CA ALA A 64 -10.79 -2.19 -8.56
C ALA A 64 -9.41 -2.44 -7.92
N SER A 65 -9.17 -3.65 -7.39
CA SER A 65 -7.94 -3.97 -6.65
C SER A 65 -6.64 -3.79 -7.45
N PRO A 66 -6.53 -4.23 -8.73
CA PRO A 66 -5.29 -4.09 -9.49
C PRO A 66 -4.97 -2.65 -9.92
N ARG A 67 -5.95 -1.74 -9.86
CA ARG A 67 -5.83 -0.37 -10.39
C ARG A 67 -5.37 0.65 -9.36
N LEU A 68 -5.30 0.26 -8.08
CA LEU A 68 -5.01 1.17 -6.96
C LEU A 68 -3.62 0.93 -6.33
N GLY A 69 -2.87 -0.05 -6.83
CA GLY A 69 -1.51 -0.36 -6.38
C GLY A 69 -0.48 -0.15 -7.48
N ALA A 70 0.78 0.02 -7.08
CA ALA A 70 1.91 -0.04 -7.99
C ALA A 70 2.03 -1.44 -8.63
N GLY A 71 2.65 -1.51 -9.81
CA GLY A 71 2.90 -2.79 -10.48
C GLY A 71 3.78 -3.70 -9.61
N SER A 72 3.50 -5.01 -9.62
CA SER A 72 4.22 -6.01 -8.81
C SER A 72 5.75 -5.97 -9.00
N HIS A 73 6.22 -5.68 -10.22
CA HIS A 73 7.63 -5.53 -10.52
C HIS A 73 8.29 -4.29 -9.88
N VAL A 74 7.59 -3.15 -9.83
CA VAL A 74 8.09 -1.93 -9.19
C VAL A 74 8.19 -2.13 -7.68
N LEU A 75 7.17 -2.75 -7.09
CA LEU A 75 7.17 -3.08 -5.67
C LEU A 75 8.28 -4.08 -5.31
N ALA A 76 8.49 -5.13 -6.12
CA ALA A 76 9.58 -6.07 -5.89
C ALA A 76 10.97 -5.38 -5.98
N GLY A 77 11.14 -4.46 -6.94
CA GLY A 77 12.35 -3.64 -7.04
C GLY A 77 12.56 -2.73 -5.82
N PHE A 78 11.49 -2.10 -5.34
CA PHE A 78 11.52 -1.29 -4.11
C PHE A 78 11.87 -2.13 -2.88
N VAL A 79 11.25 -3.31 -2.72
CA VAL A 79 11.58 -4.25 -1.63
C VAL A 79 13.06 -4.62 -1.69
N ALA A 80 13.57 -4.98 -2.87
CA ALA A 80 14.97 -5.32 -3.06
C ALA A 80 15.93 -4.12 -2.86
N SER A 81 15.44 -2.87 -2.94
CA SER A 81 16.25 -1.69 -2.60
C SER A 81 16.45 -1.53 -1.09
N GLY A 82 15.42 -1.85 -0.29
CA GLY A 82 15.48 -1.79 1.16
C GLY A 82 16.02 -3.05 1.82
N ARG A 83 15.91 -4.19 1.13
CA ARG A 83 16.33 -5.53 1.56
C ARG A 83 17.04 -6.25 0.40
N PRO A 84 18.29 -5.86 0.06
CA PRO A 84 19.00 -6.42 -1.10
C PRO A 84 19.15 -7.94 -1.09
N GLU A 85 19.19 -8.54 0.08
CA GLU A 85 19.28 -9.99 0.29
C GLU A 85 18.02 -10.74 -0.17
N LEU A 86 16.89 -10.06 -0.32
CA LEU A 86 15.63 -10.66 -0.79
C LEU A 86 15.47 -10.59 -2.32
N ARG A 87 16.43 -10.04 -3.06
CA ARG A 87 16.31 -9.89 -4.52
C ARG A 87 16.09 -11.23 -5.21
N GLY A 88 15.00 -11.34 -5.97
CA GLY A 88 14.65 -12.55 -6.73
C GLY A 88 14.10 -13.70 -5.88
N THR A 89 13.77 -13.45 -4.61
CA THR A 89 13.21 -14.45 -3.69
C THR A 89 11.68 -14.40 -3.65
N VAL A 90 11.05 -15.46 -3.14
CA VAL A 90 9.59 -15.51 -2.93
C VAL A 90 9.16 -14.51 -1.85
N GLU A 91 10.00 -14.29 -0.85
CA GLU A 91 9.79 -13.35 0.25
C GLU A 91 9.66 -11.92 -0.28
N ALA A 92 10.45 -11.53 -1.29
CA ALA A 92 10.29 -10.22 -1.93
C ALA A 92 8.97 -10.08 -2.69
N ALA A 93 8.52 -11.14 -3.37
CA ALA A 93 7.23 -11.14 -4.05
C ALA A 93 6.06 -11.06 -3.05
N VAL A 94 6.12 -11.84 -1.97
CA VAL A 94 5.11 -11.82 -0.89
C VAL A 94 5.05 -10.44 -0.23
N LEU A 95 6.20 -9.82 0.06
CA LEU A 95 6.23 -8.48 0.64
C LEU A 95 5.65 -7.43 -0.32
N ALA A 96 5.98 -7.51 -1.61
CA ALA A 96 5.41 -6.62 -2.63
C ALA A 96 3.87 -6.73 -2.67
N ASP A 97 3.34 -7.94 -2.73
CA ASP A 97 1.89 -8.19 -2.77
C ASP A 97 1.22 -7.76 -1.47
N ALA A 98 1.83 -8.03 -0.31
CA ALA A 98 1.32 -7.63 1.00
C ALA A 98 1.23 -6.10 1.14
N LEU A 99 2.24 -5.36 0.66
CA LEU A 99 2.23 -3.90 0.66
C LEU A 99 1.08 -3.35 -0.19
N GLY A 100 0.89 -3.86 -1.42
CA GLY A 100 -0.23 -3.47 -2.28
C GLY A 100 -1.60 -3.82 -1.68
N ALA A 101 -1.75 -5.02 -1.13
CA ALA A 101 -3.00 -5.47 -0.51
C ALA A 101 -3.34 -4.65 0.74
N SER A 102 -2.35 -4.34 1.58
CA SER A 102 -2.55 -3.58 2.82
C SER A 102 -3.05 -2.16 2.56
N THR A 103 -2.52 -1.47 1.55
CA THR A 103 -2.95 -0.11 1.20
C THR A 103 -4.34 -0.08 0.58
N TYR A 104 -4.67 -1.05 -0.27
CA TYR A 104 -6.04 -1.19 -0.76
C TYR A 104 -7.03 -1.47 0.37
N ALA A 105 -6.68 -2.38 1.29
CA ALA A 105 -7.48 -2.64 2.50
C ALA A 105 -7.65 -1.39 3.35
N ALA A 106 -6.59 -0.59 3.54
CA ALA A 106 -6.62 0.67 4.26
C ALA A 106 -7.58 1.69 3.62
N LEU A 107 -7.52 1.86 2.31
CA LEU A 107 -8.39 2.78 1.57
C LEU A 107 -9.87 2.37 1.70
N ARG A 108 -10.16 1.08 1.59
CA ARG A 108 -11.52 0.55 1.76
C ARG A 108 -12.03 0.74 3.18
N TRP A 109 -11.20 0.44 4.18
CA TRP A 109 -11.54 0.65 5.58
C TRP A 109 -11.76 2.13 5.88
N TRP A 110 -10.86 3.02 5.43
CA TRP A 110 -11.01 4.46 5.58
C TRP A 110 -12.33 4.95 4.97
N ALA A 111 -12.66 4.46 3.77
CA ALA A 111 -13.87 4.87 3.08
C ALA A 111 -15.14 4.49 3.87
N THR A 112 -15.18 3.31 4.47
CA THR A 112 -16.39 2.71 5.05
C THR A 112 -16.52 2.86 6.56
N SER A 113 -15.40 3.01 7.27
CA SER A 113 -15.32 2.77 8.72
C SER A 113 -14.60 3.88 9.50
N SER A 114 -14.07 4.91 8.82
CA SER A 114 -13.43 6.07 9.44
C SER A 114 -14.25 7.33 9.16
N ASP A 115 -14.09 8.36 10.01
CA ASP A 115 -14.58 9.72 9.77
C ASP A 115 -13.43 10.68 9.37
N ASP A 116 -12.19 10.20 9.33
CA ASP A 116 -11.04 11.02 9.00
C ASP A 116 -11.17 11.60 7.58
N PRO A 117 -10.81 12.87 7.34
CA PRO A 117 -10.92 13.48 6.03
C PRO A 117 -9.94 12.88 5.01
N ARG A 118 -8.87 12.22 5.47
CA ARG A 118 -7.80 11.67 4.64
C ARG A 118 -7.44 10.23 5.03
N PRO A 119 -7.00 9.37 4.09
CA PRO A 119 -6.66 7.97 4.37
C PRO A 119 -5.29 7.77 5.02
N ASP A 120 -4.52 8.83 5.21
CA ASP A 120 -3.09 8.79 5.54
C ASP A 120 -2.79 7.98 6.81
N ALA A 121 -3.60 8.15 7.85
CA ALA A 121 -3.47 7.41 9.10
C ALA A 121 -3.82 5.92 8.92
N ALA A 122 -4.87 5.62 8.14
CA ALA A 122 -5.26 4.24 7.83
C ALA A 122 -4.17 3.50 7.04
N ILE A 123 -3.55 4.18 6.06
CA ILE A 123 -2.44 3.63 5.25
C ILE A 123 -1.26 3.26 6.14
N ARG A 124 -0.79 4.19 6.99
CA ARG A 124 0.33 3.92 7.89
C ARG A 124 0.05 2.75 8.82
N ARG A 125 -1.14 2.74 9.46
CA ARG A 125 -1.57 1.64 10.33
C ARG A 125 -1.63 0.29 9.63
N ALA A 126 -2.09 0.23 8.38
CA ALA A 126 -2.18 -1.02 7.64
C ALA A 126 -0.80 -1.58 7.27
N VAL A 127 0.15 -0.71 6.92
CA VAL A 127 1.54 -1.11 6.66
C VAL A 127 2.24 -1.55 7.94
N ASP A 128 2.03 -0.83 9.05
CA ASP A 128 2.58 -1.20 10.37
C ASP A 128 2.05 -2.57 10.83
N ALA A 129 0.79 -2.91 10.49
CA ALA A 129 0.21 -4.21 10.82
C ALA A 129 0.94 -5.39 10.12
N LEU A 130 1.61 -5.16 8.98
CA LEU A 130 2.43 -6.19 8.34
C LEU A 130 3.68 -6.53 9.16
N ALA A 131 4.24 -5.55 9.89
CA ALA A 131 5.38 -5.78 10.78
C ALA A 131 4.98 -6.62 12.01
N LEU A 132 3.75 -6.46 12.50
CA LEU A 132 3.19 -7.26 13.61
C LEU A 132 3.00 -8.74 13.22
N ALA A 133 2.74 -9.04 11.95
CA ALA A 133 2.58 -10.40 11.46
C ALA A 133 3.92 -11.14 11.22
N GLY A 134 5.03 -10.41 11.13
CA GLY A 134 6.40 -10.96 10.97
C GLY A 134 7.16 -11.12 12.29
N GLY A 135 6.63 -10.58 13.39
CA GLY A 135 7.10 -10.87 14.74
C GLY A 135 6.65 -12.27 15.13
N SER A 136 7.47 -13.28 14.82
CA SER A 136 7.38 -14.52 15.58
C SER A 136 7.65 -14.15 17.04
N ASP A 137 6.70 -14.43 17.92
CA ASP A 137 6.91 -14.42 19.36
C ASP A 137 8.20 -15.17 19.66
N GLY A 138 9.25 -14.42 19.97
CA GLY A 138 10.48 -14.92 20.54
C GLY A 138 10.22 -15.40 21.96
N THR A 139 9.45 -16.48 22.10
CA THR A 139 9.46 -17.30 23.31
C THR A 139 10.17 -18.61 22.97
N ARG A 140 11.50 -18.51 22.78
CA ARG A 140 12.37 -19.56 23.33
C ARG A 140 12.43 -19.31 24.83
N ALA A 141 11.49 -19.90 25.55
CA ALA A 141 11.75 -20.22 26.94
C ALA A 141 12.52 -21.55 26.94
N ASP A 142 13.80 -21.47 27.29
CA ASP A 142 14.54 -22.61 27.82
C ASP A 142 13.70 -23.28 28.91
N ARG A 143 13.43 -24.58 28.71
CA ARG A 143 13.44 -25.61 29.75
C ARG A 143 13.44 -27.00 29.15
#